data_AF-A0A6F8PQM4-F1
#
_entry.id   AF-A0A6F8PQM4-F1
#
_cell.length_a   1.000
_cell.length_b   1.000
_cell.length_c   1.000
_cell.angle_alpha   90.00
_cell.angle_beta   90.00
_cell.angle_gamma   90.00
#
_symmetry.space_group_name_H-M   'P 1'
#
loop_
_entity.id
_entity.type
_entity.pdbx_description
1 polymer ?
#
loop_
_entity_poly.entity_id
_entity_poly.type
_entity_poly.pdbx_seq_one_letter_code
_entity_poly.pdbx_strand_id
1 'polypeptide(L)' 'MNAIKINEKDYNLEDLSDTAKQQLANIQAVDAELARLNSKAAIYQTARNAYVNALATEVEATPSTKPVAKKTAAKSK' A
#
# COMPACT_ATOMS: atom_id res chain seq x y z
N MET A 1 22.20 -18.16 18.43
CA MET A 1 21.83 -18.71 17.10
C MET A 1 20.86 -17.74 16.47
N ASN A 2 21.31 -16.91 15.53
CA ASN A 2 20.42 -16.08 14.72
C ASN A 2 20.08 -16.90 13.47
N ALA A 3 18.91 -17.56 13.47
CA ALA A 3 18.42 -18.27 12.29
C ALA A 3 17.57 -17.34 11.43
N ILE A 4 17.73 -17.42 10.12
CA ILE A 4 16.88 -16.74 9.14
C ILE A 4 16.13 -17.77 8.31
N LYS A 5 14.89 -17.47 7.96
CA LYS A 5 14.06 -18.33 7.13
C LYS A 5 14.05 -17.81 5.69
N ILE A 6 14.54 -18.61 4.76
CA ILE A 6 14.55 -18.31 3.32
C ILE A 6 13.85 -19.47 2.60
N ASN A 7 12.79 -19.19 1.85
CA ASN A 7 12.03 -20.19 1.09
C ASN A 7 11.64 -21.41 1.94
N GLU A 8 11.08 -21.14 3.13
CA GLU A 8 10.62 -22.14 4.09
C GLU A 8 11.70 -23.00 4.77
N LYS A 9 12.98 -22.74 4.50
CA LYS A 9 14.12 -23.40 5.16
C LYS A 9 14.79 -22.45 6.13
N ASP A 10 15.18 -22.99 7.29
CA ASP A 10 15.92 -22.27 8.30
C ASP A 10 17.43 -22.41 8.07
N TYR A 11 18.14 -21.29 8.14
CA TYR A 11 19.59 -21.21 7.98
C TYR A 11 20.18 -20.43 9.15
N ASN A 12 21.28 -20.91 9.73
CA ASN A 12 22.03 -20.09 10.66
C ASN A 12 22.70 -18.95 9.89
N LEU A 13 22.56 -17.72 10.39
CA LEU A 13 23.16 -16.55 9.78
C LEU A 13 24.68 -16.67 9.67
N GLU A 14 25.33 -17.27 10.67
CA GLU A 14 26.79 -17.45 10.69
C GLU A 14 27.30 -18.39 9.60
N ASP A 15 26.48 -19.37 9.20
CA ASP A 15 26.81 -20.38 8.20
C ASP A 15 26.66 -19.84 6.75
N LEU A 16 26.14 -18.62 6.59
CA LEU A 16 26.01 -17.99 5.28
C LEU A 16 27.35 -17.43 4.79
N SER A 17 27.55 -17.48 3.47
CA SER A 17 28.66 -16.79 2.83
C SER A 17 28.56 -15.26 3.00
N ASP A 18 29.69 -14.57 2.94
CA ASP A 18 29.73 -13.11 3.02
C ASP A 18 28.87 -12.45 1.94
N THR A 19 28.87 -13.01 0.72
CA THR A 19 28.00 -12.56 -0.37
C THR A 19 26.52 -12.71 -0.01
N ALA A 20 26.12 -13.83 0.61
CA ALA A 20 24.73 -14.03 1.02
C ALA A 20 24.32 -13.05 2.14
N LYS A 21 25.21 -12.78 3.11
CA LYS A 21 25.00 -11.78 4.15
C LYS A 21 24.83 -10.37 3.55
N GLN A 22 25.64 -10.02 2.55
CA GLN A 22 25.52 -8.73 1.86
C GLN A 22 24.19 -8.61 1.12
N GLN A 23 23.73 -9.66 0.45
CA GLN A 23 22.42 -9.63 -0.22
C GLN A 23 21.27 -9.52 0.78
N LEU A 24 21.36 -10.20 1.93
CA LEU A 24 20.38 -10.06 3.01
C LEU A 24 20.29 -8.61 3.49
N ALA A 25 21.43 -7.95 3.71
CA ALA A 25 21.46 -6.54 4.11
C ALA A 25 20.81 -5.63 3.05
N ASN A 26 21.08 -5.88 1.76
CA ASN A 26 20.46 -5.13 0.67
C ASN A 26 18.94 -5.31 0.66
N ILE A 27 18.44 -6.54 0.84
CA ILE A 27 17.00 -6.83 0.91
C ILE A 27 16.36 -6.08 2.08
N GLN A 28 16.95 -6.14 3.27
CA GLN A 28 16.46 -5.44 4.46
C GLN A 28 16.37 -3.92 4.24
N ALA A 29 17.36 -3.33 3.56
CA ALA A 29 17.34 -1.92 3.21
C ALA A 29 16.20 -1.57 2.24
N VAL A 30 15.98 -2.41 1.21
CA VAL A 30 14.87 -2.23 0.26
C VAL A 30 13.52 -2.38 0.95
N ASP A 31 13.37 -3.37 1.84
CA ASP A 31 12.13 -3.60 2.59
C ASP A 31 11.78 -2.41 3.50
N ALA A 32 12.79 -1.80 4.14
CA ALA A 32 12.60 -0.60 4.95
C ALA A 32 12.10 0.59 4.10
N GLU A 33 12.66 0.77 2.90
CA GLU A 33 12.20 1.82 1.98
C GLU A 33 10.80 1.56 1.44
N LEU A 34 10.46 0.31 1.11
CA LEU A 34 9.11 -0.07 0.71
C LEU A 34 8.10 0.20 1.82
N ALA A 35 8.42 -0.13 3.07
CA ALA A 35 7.58 0.18 4.23
C ALA A 35 7.34 1.69 4.36
N ARG A 36 8.40 2.50 4.22
CA ARG A 36 8.30 3.97 4.26
C ARG A 36 7.43 4.54 3.15
N LEU A 37 7.58 4.03 1.92
CA LEU A 37 6.77 4.43 0.78
C LEU A 37 5.29 4.08 0.97
N ASN A 38 5.00 2.90 1.52
CA ASN A 38 3.63 2.48 1.84
C ASN A 38 2.97 3.40 2.88
N SER A 39 3.70 3.79 3.93
CA SER A 39 3.20 4.78 4.89
C SER A 39 2.88 6.11 4.23
N LYS A 40 3.75 6.58 3.32
CA LYS A 40 3.53 7.82 2.56
C LYS A 40 2.31 7.72 1.63
N ALA A 41 2.14 6.59 0.95
CA ALA A 41 0.98 6.32 0.11
C ALA A 41 -0.33 6.35 0.92
N ALA A 42 -0.34 5.78 2.13
CA ALA A 42 -1.51 5.82 3.01
C ALA A 42 -1.91 7.26 3.40
N ILE A 43 -0.91 8.12 3.70
CA ILE A 43 -1.15 9.54 3.97
C ILE A 43 -1.81 10.23 2.77
N TYR A 44 -1.27 10.00 1.56
CA TYR A 44 -1.83 10.59 0.34
C TYR A 44 -3.22 10.07 0.01
N GLN A 45 -3.50 8.80 0.29
CA GLN A 45 -4.84 8.25 0.12
C GLN A 45 -5.86 8.94 1.02
N THR A 46 -5.49 9.23 2.27
CA THR A 46 -6.34 10.00 3.20
C THR A 46 -6.60 11.42 2.68
N ALA A 47 -5.56 12.12 2.24
CA ALA A 47 -5.72 13.46 1.65
C ALA A 47 -6.62 13.44 0.41
N ARG A 48 -6.42 12.47 -0.49
CA ARG A 48 -7.27 12.27 -1.67
C ARG A 48 -8.73 12.07 -1.28
N ASN A 49 -9.01 11.23 -0.28
CA ASN A 49 -10.36 10.97 0.19
C ASN A 49 -11.01 12.23 0.76
N ALA A 50 -10.26 13.05 1.51
CA ALA A 50 -10.74 14.34 2.01
C ALA A 50 -11.13 15.28 0.87
N TYR A 51 -10.31 15.38 -0.19
CA TYR A 51 -10.62 16.21 -1.35
C TYR A 51 -11.83 15.71 -2.14
N VAL A 52 -12.00 14.39 -2.27
CA VAL A 52 -13.19 13.81 -2.90
C VAL A 52 -14.45 14.17 -2.11
N ASN A 53 -14.40 14.10 -0.78
CA ASN A 53 -15.54 14.44 0.07
C ASN A 53 -15.87 15.94 -0.03
N ALA A 54 -14.87 16.81 0.02
CA ALA A 54 -15.08 18.26 -0.15
C ALA A 54 -15.70 18.58 -1.51
N LEU A 55 -15.20 17.97 -2.59
CA LEU A 55 -15.76 18.14 -3.93
C LEU A 55 -17.22 17.67 -4.00
N ALA A 56 -17.55 16.54 -3.37
CA ALA A 56 -18.92 16.04 -3.34
C ALA A 56 -19.88 17.04 -2.66
N THR A 57 -19.45 17.63 -1.54
CA THR A 57 -20.24 18.67 -0.83
C THR A 57 -20.50 19.89 -1.71
N GLU A 58 -19.49 20.38 -2.43
CA GLU A 58 -19.64 21.54 -3.34
C GLU A 58 -20.61 21.25 -4.49
N VAL A 59 -20.51 20.06 -5.09
CA VAL A 59 -21.36 19.65 -6.23
C VAL A 59 -22.81 19.42 -5.79
N GLU A 60 -23.05 18.96 -4.56
CA GLU A 60 -24.41 18.79 -4.02
C GLU A 60 -25.02 20.12 -3.55
N ALA A 61 -24.20 21.08 -3.12
CA ALA A 61 -24.66 22.40 -2.70
C ALA A 61 -25.10 23.30 -3.87
N THR A 62 -24.67 23.02 -5.11
CA THR A 62 -25.10 23.77 -6.30
C THR A 62 -26.30 23.11 -6.99
N PRO A 63 -27.48 23.76 -7.08
CA PRO A 63 -28.70 23.16 -7.66
C PRO A 63 -28.65 22.91 -9.19
N SER A 64 -27.53 23.18 -9.86
CA SER A 64 -27.37 23.06 -11.32
C SER A 64 -26.64 21.80 -11.78
N THR A 65 -26.02 21.04 -10.87
CA THR A 65 -25.27 19.81 -11.17
C THR A 65 -26.13 18.60 -10.84
N LYS A 66 -27.05 18.23 -11.76
CA LYS A 66 -27.78 16.96 -11.65
C LYS A 66 -26.76 15.81 -11.55
N PRO A 67 -26.87 14.90 -10.56
CA PRO A 67 -26.08 13.68 -10.53
C PRO A 67 -26.34 12.90 -11.82
N VAL A 68 -25.29 12.54 -12.56
CA VAL A 68 -25.43 11.53 -13.61
C VAL A 68 -25.80 10.24 -12.88
N ALA A 69 -27.05 9.80 -13.07
CA ALA A 69 -27.63 8.67 -12.38
C ALA A 69 -26.63 7.51 -12.31
N LYS A 70 -26.27 7.10 -11.08
CA LYS A 70 -25.59 5.84 -10.84
C LYS A 70 -26.53 4.77 -11.39
N LYS A 71 -26.23 4.22 -12.56
CA LYS A 71 -26.92 3.04 -13.10
C LYS A 71 -26.70 1.93 -12.10
N THR A 72 -27.61 1.81 -11.13
CA THR A 72 -27.85 0.59 -10.39
C THR A 72 -28.28 -0.42 -11.44
N ALA A 73 -27.31 -1.18 -11.97
CA ALA A 73 -27.60 -2.40 -12.70
C ALA A 73 -28.22 -3.34 -11.68
N ALA A 74 -29.55 -3.41 -11.76
CA ALA A 74 -30.39 -4.31 -11.03
C ALA A 74 -29.88 -5.75 -11.16
N LYS A 75 -29.89 -6.42 -10.02
CA LYS A 75 -30.04 -7.86 -9.89
C LYS A 75 -31.12 -8.34 -10.89
N SER A 76 -30.75 -9.09 -11.92
CA SER A 76 -31.70 -9.93 -12.65
C SER A 76 -31.40 -11.39 -12.33
N LYS A 77 -32.50 -12.09 -12.05
CA LYS A 77 -32.69 -13.48 -11.64
C LYS A 77 -31.76 -14.51 -12.29
#